data_AF-A0A835SBK9-F1
#
_entry.id   AF-A0A835SBK9-F1
#
_cell.length_a   1.000
_cell.length_b   1.000
_cell.length_c   1.000
_cell.angle_alpha   90.00
_cell.angle_beta   90.00
_cell.angle_gamma   90.00
#
_symmetry.space_group_name_H-M   'P 1'
#
loop_
_entity.id
_entity.type
_entity.pdbx_description
1 polymer ?
#
loop_
_entity_poly.entity_id
_entity_poly.type
_entity_poly.pdbx_seq_one_letter_code
_entity_poly.pdbx_strand_id
1 'polypeptide(L)'
;MPTTASAAAAPVEAVPQEHPAHPPPFVVDDHWLPPNAKALVFDCDGTLLDSMCIHLEAWKATADKFGIQINAAGMVELAGKPVHELLDIFAARSGVEVTPELRQDFFNTKSKYYLDHAREVEVIDEVVEIVKTGAARGLPMAVASGGTRKHVMEGLTSTNLLSYFKAIVCGEDVPNGKPAPDAFLRAAEQLGVAPGDCVGYEDAALGMQAIRNAGYLAAVDVTQLPAYPHLKD
;
A
#
# COMPACT_ATOMS: atom_id res chain seq x y z
N MET A 1 -21.80 -28.69 69.29
CA MET A 1 -21.55 -27.80 68.13
C MET A 1 -20.33 -28.34 67.43
N PRO A 2 -20.43 -28.97 66.25
CA PRO A 2 -19.28 -29.50 65.54
C PRO A 2 -18.59 -28.39 64.73
N THR A 3 -17.26 -28.42 64.75
CA THR A 3 -16.34 -27.53 64.05
C THR A 3 -16.27 -27.92 62.58
N THR A 4 -16.63 -27.02 61.66
CA THR A 4 -16.45 -27.21 60.21
C THR A 4 -15.03 -26.82 59.81
N ALA A 5 -14.20 -27.80 59.44
CA ALA A 5 -12.94 -27.58 58.75
C ALA A 5 -13.22 -27.41 57.24
N SER A 6 -12.82 -26.26 56.70
CA SER A 6 -12.86 -25.96 55.26
C SER A 6 -11.68 -26.64 54.56
N ALA A 7 -11.96 -27.48 53.56
CA ALA A 7 -10.95 -28.06 52.70
C ALA A 7 -10.56 -27.05 51.60
N ALA A 8 -9.31 -26.63 51.58
CA ALA A 8 -8.75 -25.80 50.50
C ALA A 8 -8.56 -26.67 49.25
N ALA A 9 -9.11 -26.22 48.12
CA ALA A 9 -8.88 -26.83 46.81
C ALA A 9 -7.44 -26.58 46.34
N ALA A 10 -6.78 -27.61 45.81
CA ALA A 10 -5.46 -27.50 45.21
C ALA A 10 -5.50 -26.66 43.92
N PRO A 11 -4.42 -25.94 43.58
CA PRO A 11 -4.39 -25.12 42.37
C PRO A 11 -4.34 -26.03 41.12
N VAL A 12 -5.16 -25.67 40.13
CA VAL A 12 -5.16 -26.29 38.80
C VAL A 12 -3.88 -25.85 38.08
N GLU A 13 -2.97 -26.79 37.79
CA GLU A 13 -1.81 -26.52 36.96
C GLU A 13 -2.26 -26.13 35.55
N ALA A 14 -1.80 -24.97 35.08
CA ALA A 14 -2.05 -24.49 33.73
C ALA A 14 -1.28 -25.38 32.73
N VAL A 15 -2.03 -26.02 31.83
CA VAL A 15 -1.46 -26.70 30.66
C VAL A 15 -0.84 -25.62 29.75
N PRO A 16 0.45 -25.72 29.38
CA PRO A 16 1.05 -24.77 28.44
C PRO A 16 0.30 -24.84 27.12
N GLN A 17 -0.28 -23.72 26.67
CA GLN A 17 -0.77 -23.62 25.30
C GLN A 17 0.45 -23.56 24.37
N GLU A 18 0.70 -24.65 23.66
CA GLU A 18 1.60 -24.62 22.51
C GLU A 18 0.99 -23.67 21.46
N HIS A 19 1.60 -22.51 21.28
CA HIS A 19 1.36 -21.69 20.10
C HIS A 19 1.94 -22.44 18.90
N PRO A 20 1.15 -22.77 17.86
CA PRO A 20 1.71 -23.38 16.67
C PRO A 20 2.75 -22.42 16.06
N ALA A 21 3.90 -22.99 15.73
CA ALA A 21 4.95 -22.35 14.94
C ALA A 21 4.34 -21.72 13.68
N HIS A 22 4.95 -20.61 13.25
CA HIS A 22 4.63 -19.77 12.09
C HIS A 22 3.75 -20.45 11.01
N PRO A 23 2.70 -19.76 10.50
CA PRO A 23 1.93 -20.29 9.37
C PRO A 23 2.86 -20.71 8.23
N PRO A 24 2.49 -21.72 7.43
CA PRO A 24 3.30 -22.14 6.29
C PRO A 24 3.60 -20.94 5.39
N PRO A 25 4.81 -20.88 4.79
CA PRO A 25 5.18 -19.77 3.94
C PRO A 25 4.20 -19.65 2.77
N PHE A 26 3.81 -18.42 2.45
CA PHE A 26 2.98 -18.12 1.28
C PHE A 26 3.62 -18.70 0.01
N VAL A 27 2.82 -19.43 -0.77
CA VAL A 27 3.28 -20.06 -2.01
C VAL A 27 2.67 -19.31 -3.19
N VAL A 28 3.54 -18.77 -4.04
CA VAL A 28 3.15 -18.13 -5.29
C VAL A 28 2.76 -19.22 -6.30
N ASP A 29 1.48 -19.31 -6.62
CA ASP A 29 0.95 -20.20 -7.64
C ASP A 29 0.53 -19.43 -8.92
N ASP A 30 -0.06 -20.14 -9.88
CA ASP A 30 -0.49 -19.59 -11.17
C ASP A 30 -1.60 -18.52 -11.05
N HIS A 31 -2.30 -18.44 -9.91
CA HIS A 31 -3.28 -17.39 -9.65
C HIS A 31 -2.59 -16.05 -9.43
N TRP A 32 -1.53 -16.04 -8.62
CA TRP A 32 -0.77 -14.83 -8.29
C TRP A 32 0.26 -14.47 -9.35
N LEU A 33 0.78 -15.46 -10.07
CA LEU A 33 1.79 -15.27 -11.10
C LEU A 33 1.61 -16.25 -12.26
N PRO A 34 0.76 -15.91 -13.25
CA PRO A 34 0.50 -16.74 -14.42
C PRO A 34 1.79 -17.24 -15.12
N PRO A 35 1.81 -18.49 -15.61
CA PRO A 35 3.00 -19.09 -16.22
C PRO A 35 3.38 -18.41 -17.54
N ASN A 36 2.43 -17.78 -18.24
CA ASN A 36 2.65 -17.05 -19.48
C ASN A 36 2.95 -15.55 -19.30
N ALA A 37 3.02 -15.04 -18.06
CA ALA A 37 3.42 -13.66 -17.79
C ALA A 37 4.83 -13.37 -18.30
N LYS A 38 5.02 -12.22 -18.95
CA LYS A 38 6.33 -11.76 -19.46
C LYS A 38 6.86 -10.52 -18.74
N ALA A 39 6.05 -9.84 -17.96
CA ALA A 39 6.43 -8.71 -17.13
C ALA A 39 5.48 -8.54 -15.95
N LEU A 40 5.97 -7.95 -14.86
CA LEU A 40 5.19 -7.64 -13.67
C LEU A 40 5.24 -6.14 -13.40
N VAL A 41 4.10 -5.54 -13.08
CA VAL A 41 4.02 -4.12 -12.72
C VAL A 41 3.24 -3.98 -11.43
N PHE A 42 3.85 -3.33 -10.44
CA PHE A 42 3.28 -3.21 -9.11
C PHE A 42 2.92 -1.74 -8.85
N ASP A 43 1.80 -1.49 -8.18
CA ASP A 43 1.70 -0.26 -7.40
C ASP A 43 2.70 -0.30 -6.21
N CYS A 44 2.83 0.81 -5.47
CA CYS A 44 3.83 0.98 -4.42
C CYS A 44 3.20 1.04 -3.02
N ASP A 45 2.45 2.11 -2.72
CA ASP A 45 1.90 2.36 -1.38
C ASP A 45 0.63 1.51 -1.17
N GLY A 46 0.61 0.65 -0.16
CA GLY A 46 -0.46 -0.34 0.02
C GLY A 46 -0.27 -1.60 -0.81
N THR A 47 0.63 -1.61 -1.80
CA THR A 47 0.89 -2.81 -2.62
C THR A 47 2.23 -3.47 -2.32
N LEU A 48 3.35 -2.76 -2.54
CA LEU A 48 4.68 -3.27 -2.17
C LEU A 48 5.02 -2.93 -0.72
N LEU A 49 4.55 -1.77 -0.28
CA LEU A 49 4.90 -1.16 0.99
C LEU A 49 3.65 -1.11 1.88
N ASP A 50 3.76 -1.58 3.12
CA ASP A 50 2.73 -1.37 4.14
C ASP A 50 2.85 0.06 4.69
N SER A 51 2.50 1.04 3.86
CA SER A 51 2.70 2.47 4.13
C SER A 51 1.42 3.23 4.43
N MET A 52 0.26 2.56 4.39
CA MET A 52 -1.05 3.22 4.53
C MET A 52 -1.26 3.82 5.91
N CYS A 53 -0.75 3.17 6.98
CA CYS A 53 -0.74 3.73 8.33
C CYS A 53 0.03 5.05 8.39
N ILE A 54 1.23 5.11 7.80
CA ILE A 54 2.07 6.31 7.77
C ILE A 54 1.38 7.43 6.98
N HIS A 55 0.73 7.12 5.86
CA HIS A 55 -0.04 8.13 5.12
C HIS A 55 -1.22 8.68 5.92
N LEU A 56 -1.92 7.84 6.68
CA LEU A 56 -3.03 8.23 7.53
C LEU A 56 -2.55 9.14 8.68
N GLU A 57 -1.44 8.77 9.34
CA GLU A 57 -0.82 9.59 10.37
C GLU A 57 -0.31 10.93 9.83
N ALA A 58 0.35 10.92 8.68
CA ALA A 58 0.79 12.13 7.99
C ALA A 58 -0.39 13.07 7.72
N TRP A 59 -1.54 12.51 7.30
CA TRP A 59 -2.77 13.26 7.11
C TRP A 59 -3.28 13.87 8.42
N LYS A 60 -3.42 13.07 9.49
CA LYS A 60 -3.89 13.53 10.80
C LYS A 60 -3.00 14.63 11.37
N ALA A 61 -1.70 14.38 11.47
CA ALA A 61 -0.72 15.33 12.01
C ALA A 61 -0.66 16.64 11.20
N THR A 62 -0.79 16.55 9.87
CA THR A 62 -0.83 17.75 9.03
C THR A 62 -2.15 18.49 9.22
N ALA A 63 -3.29 17.81 9.20
CA ALA A 63 -4.60 18.44 9.33
C ALA A 63 -4.76 19.17 10.66
N ASP A 64 -4.32 18.56 11.76
CA ASP A 64 -4.30 19.18 13.09
C ASP A 64 -3.52 20.50 13.10
N LYS A 65 -2.34 20.53 12.44
CA LYS A 65 -1.51 21.73 12.32
C LYS A 65 -2.22 22.89 11.60
N PHE A 66 -3.05 22.58 10.61
CA PHE A 66 -3.77 23.59 9.81
C PHE A 66 -5.22 23.82 10.28
N GLY A 67 -5.63 23.25 11.41
CA GLY A 67 -7.00 23.37 11.92
C GLY A 67 -8.06 22.68 11.05
N ILE A 68 -7.65 21.72 10.22
CA ILE A 68 -8.53 20.95 9.35
C ILE A 68 -8.94 19.68 10.08
N GLN A 69 -10.24 19.44 10.19
CA GLN A 69 -10.78 18.27 10.85
C GLN A 69 -10.91 17.12 9.86
N ILE A 70 -10.19 16.03 10.13
CA ILE A 70 -10.29 14.76 9.41
C ILE A 70 -10.84 13.71 10.36
N ASN A 71 -11.85 12.96 9.92
CA ASN A 71 -12.38 11.82 10.66
C ASN A 71 -12.31 10.55 9.81
N ALA A 72 -12.28 9.39 10.48
CA ALA A 72 -12.14 8.09 9.82
C ALA A 72 -13.27 7.85 8.81
N ALA A 73 -14.51 8.22 9.14
CA ALA A 73 -15.66 8.08 8.25
C ALA A 73 -15.48 8.84 6.93
N GLY A 74 -14.96 10.07 6.98
CA GLY A 74 -14.69 10.90 5.80
C GLY A 74 -13.50 10.38 4.98
N MET A 75 -12.48 9.81 5.64
CA MET A 75 -11.36 9.16 4.93
C MET A 75 -11.82 7.91 4.18
N VAL A 76 -12.74 7.13 4.76
CA VAL A 76 -13.36 5.97 4.10
C VAL A 76 -14.29 6.41 2.97
N GLU A 77 -15.16 7.40 3.21
CA GLU A 77 -16.10 7.96 2.22
C GLU A 77 -15.38 8.45 0.95
N LEU A 78 -14.20 9.05 1.15
CA LEU A 78 -13.45 9.71 0.08
C LEU A 78 -12.21 8.89 -0.34
N ALA A 79 -12.13 7.62 0.07
CA ALA A 79 -11.02 6.74 -0.29
C ALA A 79 -10.85 6.68 -1.81
N GLY A 80 -9.59 6.77 -2.26
CA GLY A 80 -9.23 6.81 -3.68
C GLY A 80 -9.30 8.19 -4.34
N LYS A 81 -9.84 9.23 -3.69
CA LYS A 81 -9.77 10.59 -4.25
C LYS A 81 -8.34 11.15 -4.22
N PRO A 82 -7.96 11.99 -5.20
CA PRO A 82 -6.69 12.70 -5.16
C PRO A 82 -6.52 13.54 -3.89
N VAL A 83 -5.29 13.59 -3.36
CA VAL A 83 -4.95 14.30 -2.11
C VAL A 83 -5.36 15.79 -2.16
N HIS A 84 -5.30 16.42 -3.32
CA HIS A 84 -5.72 17.82 -3.46
C HIS A 84 -7.24 18.02 -3.33
N GLU A 85 -8.05 17.10 -3.88
CA GLU A 85 -9.50 17.12 -3.68
C GLU A 85 -9.86 16.84 -2.22
N LEU A 86 -9.16 15.91 -1.57
CA LEU A 86 -9.36 15.60 -0.16
C LEU A 86 -9.11 16.84 0.72
N LEU A 87 -8.01 17.56 0.48
CA LEU A 87 -7.71 18.80 1.18
C LEU A 87 -8.87 19.80 1.03
N ASP A 88 -9.35 20.01 -0.19
CA ASP A 88 -10.42 20.97 -0.47
C ASP A 88 -11.72 20.60 0.25
N ILE A 89 -12.09 19.31 0.24
CA ILE A 89 -13.29 18.82 0.89
C ILE A 89 -13.19 18.96 2.41
N PHE A 90 -12.09 18.52 3.03
CA PHE A 90 -11.94 18.59 4.49
C PHE A 90 -11.78 20.02 4.99
N ALA A 91 -11.05 20.87 4.27
CA ALA A 91 -10.91 22.28 4.62
C ALA A 91 -12.27 23.00 4.54
N ALA A 92 -13.05 22.77 3.48
CA ALA A 92 -14.40 23.32 3.35
C ALA A 92 -15.32 22.85 4.49
N ARG A 93 -15.28 21.55 4.85
CA ARG A 93 -16.02 20.99 6.01
C ARG A 93 -15.60 21.63 7.34
N SER A 94 -14.37 22.11 7.42
CA SER A 94 -13.79 22.73 8.63
C SER A 94 -13.90 24.25 8.65
N GLY A 95 -14.46 24.88 7.60
CA GLY A 95 -14.50 26.33 7.46
C GLY A 95 -13.13 26.99 7.26
N VAL A 96 -12.15 26.23 6.76
CA VAL A 96 -10.79 26.70 6.47
C VAL A 96 -10.67 27.07 4.99
N GLU A 97 -10.25 28.30 4.71
CA GLU A 97 -9.95 28.75 3.35
C GLU A 97 -8.58 28.20 2.90
N VAL A 98 -8.56 27.51 1.75
CA VAL A 98 -7.33 26.94 1.18
C VAL A 98 -6.71 27.93 0.19
N THR A 99 -5.85 28.81 0.70
CA THR A 99 -5.02 29.66 -0.16
C THR A 99 -3.95 28.82 -0.88
N PRO A 100 -3.36 29.31 -1.99
CA PRO A 100 -2.24 28.64 -2.66
C PRO A 100 -1.06 28.35 -1.71
N GLU A 101 -0.76 29.28 -0.80
CA GLU A 101 0.31 29.15 0.19
C GLU A 101 -0.02 28.06 1.21
N LEU A 102 -1.24 28.06 1.77
CA LEU A 102 -1.68 27.00 2.70
C LEU A 102 -1.62 25.64 2.04
N ARG A 103 -2.09 25.53 0.79
CA ARG A 103 -2.04 24.28 0.02
C ARG A 103 -0.61 23.76 -0.12
N GLN A 104 0.32 24.65 -0.49
CA GLN A 104 1.72 24.29 -0.64
C GLN A 104 2.33 23.85 0.70
N ASP A 105 2.07 24.58 1.77
CA ASP A 105 2.58 24.26 3.12
C ASP A 105 1.98 22.97 3.67
N PHE A 106 0.71 22.69 3.35
CA PHE A 106 0.02 21.45 3.70
C PHE A 106 0.71 20.26 3.04
N PHE A 107 0.89 20.29 1.71
CA PHE A 107 1.55 19.19 1.00
C PHE A 107 3.01 19.03 1.41
N ASN A 108 3.74 20.13 1.63
CA ASN A 108 5.11 20.09 2.14
C ASN A 108 5.18 19.45 3.53
N THR A 109 4.26 19.80 4.43
CA THR A 109 4.20 19.22 5.79
C THR A 109 3.88 17.72 5.72
N LYS A 110 2.86 17.33 4.96
CA LYS A 110 2.49 15.91 4.79
C LYS A 110 3.63 15.11 4.16
N SER A 111 4.26 15.64 3.10
CA SER A 111 5.39 14.98 2.43
C SER A 111 6.57 14.84 3.37
N LYS A 112 6.90 15.88 4.15
CA LYS A 112 7.96 15.82 5.15
C LYS A 112 7.67 14.74 6.20
N TYR A 113 6.44 14.65 6.72
CA TYR A 113 6.08 13.61 7.68
C TYR A 113 6.35 12.22 7.11
N TYR A 114 5.85 11.92 5.90
CA TYR A 114 6.08 10.62 5.27
C TYR A 114 7.58 10.32 5.14
N LEU A 115 8.37 11.28 4.65
CA LEU A 115 9.81 11.09 4.46
C LEU A 115 10.59 10.90 5.76
N ASP A 116 10.20 11.58 6.83
CA ASP A 116 10.82 11.42 8.15
C ASP A 116 10.57 10.01 8.72
N HIS A 117 9.46 9.36 8.35
CA HIS A 117 9.06 8.02 8.78
C HIS A 117 9.26 6.93 7.70
N ALA A 118 9.86 7.25 6.55
CA ALA A 118 9.99 6.31 5.43
C ALA A 118 10.85 5.08 5.77
N ARG A 119 11.66 5.16 6.82
CA ARG A 119 12.47 4.04 7.35
C ARG A 119 11.68 3.09 8.25
N GLU A 120 10.48 3.50 8.68
CA GLU A 120 9.55 2.69 9.46
C GLU A 120 8.60 1.90 8.54
N VAL A 121 8.62 2.19 7.24
CA VAL A 121 7.83 1.46 6.24
C VAL A 121 8.32 0.02 6.16
N GLU A 122 7.38 -0.91 6.36
CA GLU A 122 7.59 -2.34 6.13
C GLU A 122 7.11 -2.73 4.73
N VAL A 123 7.48 -3.94 4.31
CA VAL A 123 7.01 -4.53 3.05
C VAL A 123 5.79 -5.39 3.30
N ILE A 124 4.97 -5.57 2.26
CA ILE A 124 3.95 -6.61 2.27
C ILE A 124 4.62 -7.93 1.84
N ASP A 125 4.95 -8.76 2.82
CA ASP A 125 5.79 -9.96 2.65
C ASP A 125 5.32 -10.87 1.49
N GLU A 126 4.02 -11.12 1.38
CA GLU A 126 3.47 -11.99 0.35
C GLU A 126 3.61 -11.39 -1.07
N VAL A 127 3.53 -10.05 -1.20
CA VAL A 127 3.81 -9.37 -2.47
C VAL A 127 5.29 -9.43 -2.80
N VAL A 128 6.16 -9.33 -1.78
CA VAL A 128 7.61 -9.49 -1.97
C VAL A 128 7.98 -10.91 -2.41
N GLU A 129 7.27 -11.94 -1.97
CA GLU A 129 7.46 -13.30 -2.48
C GLU A 129 7.07 -13.42 -3.95
N ILE A 130 6.07 -12.66 -4.43
CA ILE A 130 5.74 -12.56 -5.86
C ILE A 130 6.90 -11.87 -6.61
N VAL A 131 7.43 -10.77 -6.08
CA VAL A 131 8.59 -10.06 -6.67
C VAL A 131 9.80 -10.98 -6.79
N LYS A 132 10.16 -11.70 -5.72
CA LYS A 132 11.29 -12.66 -5.72
C LYS A 132 11.05 -13.80 -6.70
N THR A 133 9.83 -14.35 -6.75
CA THR A 133 9.47 -15.41 -7.70
C THR A 133 9.56 -14.93 -9.15
N GLY A 134 9.07 -13.72 -9.44
CA GLY A 134 9.21 -13.08 -10.75
C GLY A 134 10.67 -12.85 -11.14
N ALA A 135 11.49 -12.37 -10.21
CA ALA A 135 12.93 -12.19 -10.41
C ALA A 135 13.65 -13.52 -10.69
N ALA A 136 13.31 -14.59 -9.96
CA ALA A 136 13.86 -15.93 -10.18
C ALA A 136 13.48 -16.50 -11.56
N ARG A 137 12.32 -16.10 -12.11
CA ARG A 137 11.90 -16.39 -13.49
C ARG A 137 12.55 -15.48 -14.54
N GLY A 138 13.34 -14.49 -14.14
CA GLY A 138 13.96 -13.52 -15.04
C GLY A 138 12.96 -12.53 -15.66
N LEU A 139 11.80 -12.34 -15.04
CA LEU A 139 10.80 -11.41 -15.55
C LEU A 139 11.22 -9.96 -15.28
N PRO A 140 11.19 -9.05 -16.28
CA PRO A 140 11.37 -7.64 -16.06
C PRO A 140 10.20 -7.06 -15.25
N MET A 141 10.50 -6.19 -14.28
CA MET A 141 9.50 -5.63 -13.37
C MET A 141 9.57 -4.10 -13.31
N ALA A 142 8.42 -3.47 -13.10
CA ALA A 142 8.29 -2.03 -12.92
C ALA A 142 7.39 -1.68 -11.72
N VAL A 143 7.52 -0.44 -11.25
CA VAL A 143 6.55 0.20 -10.37
C VAL A 143 5.72 1.21 -11.18
N ALA A 144 4.41 1.24 -10.94
CA ALA A 144 3.46 2.21 -11.48
C ALA A 144 2.61 2.80 -10.33
N SER A 145 3.10 3.91 -9.76
CA SER A 145 2.52 4.55 -8.58
C SER A 145 1.87 5.89 -8.92
N GLY A 146 0.81 6.24 -8.19
CA GLY A 146 0.25 7.60 -8.17
C GLY A 146 1.03 8.57 -7.27
N GLY A 147 1.98 8.08 -6.48
CA GLY A 147 2.81 8.87 -5.57
C GLY A 147 3.86 9.73 -6.28
N THR A 148 4.50 10.62 -5.53
CA THR A 148 5.64 11.40 -6.02
C THR A 148 6.87 10.50 -6.16
N ARG A 149 7.76 10.82 -7.09
CA ARG A 149 9.00 10.06 -7.27
C ARG A 149 9.83 10.01 -6.00
N LYS A 150 9.85 11.09 -5.23
CA LYS A 150 10.62 11.15 -3.98
C LYS A 150 10.12 10.12 -2.95
N HIS A 151 8.81 9.98 -2.76
CA HIS A 151 8.25 9.01 -1.82
C HIS A 151 8.49 7.57 -2.28
N VAL A 152 8.19 7.28 -3.54
CA VAL A 152 8.36 5.93 -4.12
C VAL A 152 9.81 5.49 -4.02
N MET A 153 10.75 6.35 -4.42
CA MET A 153 12.18 6.01 -4.36
C MET A 153 12.68 5.80 -2.93
N GLU A 154 12.26 6.64 -1.98
CA GLU A 154 12.68 6.49 -0.58
C GLU A 154 12.13 5.19 0.02
N GLY A 155 10.84 4.90 -0.15
CA GLY A 155 10.21 3.68 0.37
C GLY A 155 10.79 2.40 -0.23
N LEU A 156 11.07 2.38 -1.54
CA LEU A 156 11.72 1.24 -2.19
C LEU A 156 13.19 1.08 -1.77
N THR A 157 13.88 2.19 -1.45
CA THR A 157 15.27 2.15 -0.98
C THR A 157 15.35 1.67 0.46
N SER A 158 14.49 2.17 1.35
CA SER A 158 14.47 1.78 2.76
C SER A 158 14.13 0.30 2.96
N THR A 159 13.36 -0.28 2.04
CA THR A 159 12.96 -1.68 2.04
C THR A 159 13.83 -2.60 1.18
N ASN A 160 14.89 -2.06 0.55
CA ASN A 160 15.78 -2.80 -0.37
C ASN A 160 15.08 -3.43 -1.59
N LEU A 161 13.90 -2.92 -1.97
CA LEU A 161 13.16 -3.41 -3.13
C LEU A 161 13.57 -2.72 -4.45
N LEU A 162 14.20 -1.55 -4.37
CA LEU A 162 14.51 -0.72 -5.56
C LEU A 162 15.25 -1.51 -6.66
N SER A 163 16.17 -2.41 -6.28
CA SER A 163 17.00 -3.16 -7.24
C SER A 163 16.23 -4.18 -8.09
N TYR A 164 14.99 -4.53 -7.71
CA TYR A 164 14.17 -5.46 -8.49
C TYR A 164 13.52 -4.82 -9.71
N PHE A 165 13.43 -3.49 -9.75
CA PHE A 165 12.63 -2.79 -10.75
C PHE A 165 13.50 -2.11 -11.81
N LYS A 166 13.24 -2.44 -13.08
CA LYS A 166 13.88 -1.82 -14.24
C LYS A 166 13.33 -0.41 -14.51
N ALA A 167 12.10 -0.15 -14.11
CA ALA A 167 11.38 1.10 -14.36
C ALA A 167 10.55 1.52 -13.15
N ILE A 168 10.53 2.81 -12.86
CA ILE A 168 9.72 3.42 -11.79
C ILE A 168 8.94 4.58 -12.40
N VAL A 169 7.64 4.35 -12.62
CA VAL A 169 6.68 5.32 -13.12
C VAL A 169 5.86 5.85 -11.95
N CYS A 170 5.90 7.16 -11.78
CA CYS A 170 5.26 7.91 -10.70
C CYS A 170 4.18 8.85 -11.26
N GLY A 171 3.39 9.47 -10.39
CA GLY A 171 2.30 10.36 -10.81
C GLY A 171 2.76 11.55 -11.66
N GLU A 172 4.01 12.00 -11.46
CA GLU A 172 4.63 13.10 -12.20
C GLU A 172 5.03 12.73 -13.65
N ASP A 173 5.11 11.44 -13.97
CA ASP A 173 5.56 10.95 -15.28
C ASP A 173 4.41 10.77 -16.29
N VAL A 174 3.16 10.99 -15.85
CA VAL A 174 1.96 10.71 -16.65
C VAL A 174 0.98 11.88 -16.61
N PRO A 175 0.25 12.13 -17.71
CA PRO A 175 -0.69 13.24 -17.77
C PRO A 175 -1.97 12.97 -16.97
N ASN A 176 -2.37 11.70 -16.84
CA ASN A 176 -3.58 11.29 -16.15
C ASN A 176 -3.27 10.26 -15.07
N GLY A 177 -3.75 10.50 -13.85
CA GLY A 177 -3.68 9.53 -12.76
C GLY A 177 -4.71 8.40 -12.89
N LYS A 178 -4.55 7.35 -12.08
CA LYS A 178 -5.53 6.26 -11.93
C LYS A 178 -6.94 6.85 -11.69
N PRO A 179 -8.00 6.35 -12.36
CA PRO A 179 -8.11 5.07 -13.07
C PRO A 179 -7.68 5.11 -14.54
N ALA A 180 -7.09 6.20 -15.02
CA ALA A 180 -6.50 6.24 -16.35
C ALA A 180 -5.32 5.24 -16.44
N PRO A 181 -5.12 4.56 -17.58
CA PRO A 181 -4.14 3.48 -17.71
C PRO A 181 -2.70 3.97 -17.88
N ASP A 182 -2.48 5.29 -17.96
CA ASP A 182 -1.24 5.93 -18.41
C ASP A 182 0.00 5.39 -17.68
N ALA A 183 -0.05 5.26 -16.34
CA ALA A 183 1.09 4.77 -15.56
C ALA A 183 1.47 3.32 -15.88
N PHE A 184 0.47 2.45 -16.03
CA PHE A 184 0.68 1.05 -16.39
C PHE A 184 1.11 0.90 -17.86
N LEU A 185 0.55 1.66 -18.79
CA LEU A 185 0.99 1.65 -20.19
C LEU A 185 2.45 2.11 -20.32
N ARG A 186 2.82 3.18 -19.61
CA ARG A 186 4.18 3.71 -19.56
C ARG A 186 5.15 2.71 -18.92
N ALA A 187 4.73 1.99 -17.88
CA ALA A 187 5.54 0.95 -17.27
C ALA A 187 5.81 -0.20 -18.25
N ALA A 188 4.77 -0.71 -18.92
CA ALA A 188 4.91 -1.77 -19.94
C ALA A 188 5.85 -1.34 -21.09
N GLU A 189 5.72 -0.09 -21.56
CA GLU A 189 6.60 0.50 -22.57
C GLU A 189 8.07 0.49 -22.12
N GLN A 190 8.38 0.93 -20.89
CA GLN A 190 9.75 0.96 -20.37
C GLN A 190 10.34 -0.44 -20.12
N LEU A 191 9.48 -1.43 -19.84
CA LEU A 191 9.90 -2.83 -19.78
C LEU A 191 10.17 -3.41 -21.17
N GLY A 192 9.54 -2.86 -22.21
CA GLY A 192 9.58 -3.37 -23.58
C GLY A 192 8.67 -4.58 -23.78
N VAL A 193 7.56 -4.65 -23.03
CA VAL A 193 6.61 -5.77 -23.04
C VAL A 193 5.22 -5.25 -23.40
N ALA A 194 4.48 -6.02 -24.21
CA ALA A 194 3.13 -5.65 -24.59
C ALA A 194 2.20 -5.72 -23.37
N PRO A 195 1.24 -4.78 -23.20
CA PRO A 195 0.35 -4.79 -22.05
C PRO A 195 -0.33 -6.14 -21.79
N GLY A 196 -0.84 -6.80 -22.84
CA GLY A 196 -1.49 -8.12 -22.73
C GLY A 196 -0.58 -9.29 -22.29
N ASP A 197 0.72 -9.05 -22.12
CA ASP A 197 1.68 -9.99 -21.54
C ASP A 197 2.13 -9.59 -20.11
N CYS A 198 1.64 -8.46 -19.58
CA CYS A 198 1.95 -7.93 -18.26
C CYS A 198 0.92 -8.34 -17.21
N VAL A 199 1.36 -8.57 -15.98
CA VAL A 199 0.48 -8.73 -14.81
C VAL A 199 0.62 -7.51 -13.90
N GLY A 200 -0.50 -6.94 -13.48
CA GLY A 200 -0.56 -5.77 -12.62
C GLY A 200 -1.00 -6.14 -11.21
N TYR A 201 -0.39 -5.53 -10.18
CA TYR A 201 -0.70 -5.75 -8.77
C TYR A 201 -1.11 -4.43 -8.10
N GLU A 202 -2.20 -4.44 -7.34
CA GLU A 202 -2.83 -3.23 -6.78
C GLU A 202 -3.75 -3.55 -5.58
N ASP A 203 -3.94 -2.60 -4.67
CA ASP A 203 -4.78 -2.70 -3.47
C ASP A 203 -6.09 -1.90 -3.51
N ALA A 204 -6.17 -0.89 -4.38
CA ALA A 204 -7.24 0.07 -4.54
C ALA A 204 -8.04 -0.12 -5.85
N ALA A 205 -9.35 0.12 -5.75
CA ALA A 205 -10.28 -0.06 -6.87
C ALA A 205 -9.91 0.76 -8.13
N LEU A 206 -9.44 2.01 -7.97
CA LEU A 206 -9.07 2.86 -9.10
C LEU A 206 -7.81 2.35 -9.82
N GLY A 207 -6.84 1.81 -9.09
CA GLY A 207 -5.65 1.23 -9.71
C GLY A 207 -5.93 -0.11 -10.37
N MET A 208 -6.74 -0.95 -9.73
CA MET A 208 -7.29 -2.16 -10.37
C MET A 208 -8.02 -1.84 -11.68
N GLN A 209 -8.78 -0.74 -11.73
CA GLN A 209 -9.41 -0.26 -12.95
C GLN A 209 -8.38 0.22 -13.99
N ALA A 210 -7.33 0.93 -13.57
CA ALA A 210 -6.25 1.36 -14.47
C ALA A 210 -5.51 0.19 -15.12
N ILE A 211 -5.22 -0.90 -14.37
CA ILE A 211 -4.61 -2.13 -14.92
C ILE A 211 -5.51 -2.75 -15.98
N ARG A 212 -6.82 -2.88 -15.69
CA ARG A 212 -7.80 -3.42 -16.66
C ARG A 212 -7.90 -2.54 -17.90
N ASN A 213 -7.93 -1.21 -17.74
CA ASN A 213 -7.95 -0.25 -18.83
C ASN A 213 -6.68 -0.30 -19.68
N ALA A 214 -5.53 -0.67 -19.10
CA ALA A 214 -4.28 -0.86 -19.82
C ALA A 214 -4.26 -2.15 -20.66
N GLY A 215 -5.25 -3.04 -20.50
CA GLY A 215 -5.34 -4.29 -21.24
C GLY A 215 -4.31 -5.32 -20.78
N TYR A 216 -3.98 -5.32 -19.49
CA TYR A 216 -3.04 -6.28 -18.92
C TYR A 216 -3.59 -7.70 -18.90
N LEU A 217 -2.71 -8.70 -18.92
CA LEU A 217 -3.05 -10.12 -18.85
C LEU A 217 -3.92 -10.42 -17.63
N ALA A 218 -3.55 -9.85 -16.48
CA ALA A 218 -4.27 -9.96 -15.23
C ALA A 218 -4.11 -8.68 -14.39
N ALA A 219 -5.16 -8.37 -13.65
CA ALA A 219 -5.15 -7.38 -12.57
C ALA A 219 -5.38 -8.14 -11.27
N VAL A 220 -4.36 -8.18 -10.42
CA VAL A 220 -4.30 -8.92 -9.16
C VAL A 220 -4.56 -7.95 -8.01
N ASP A 221 -5.61 -8.22 -7.26
CA ASP A 221 -5.95 -7.49 -6.04
C ASP A 221 -5.14 -8.08 -4.88
N VAL A 222 -4.13 -7.36 -4.40
CA VAL A 222 -3.25 -7.85 -3.34
C VAL A 222 -3.94 -7.89 -1.98
N THR A 223 -5.07 -7.19 -1.79
CA THR A 223 -5.85 -7.24 -0.55
C THR A 223 -6.48 -8.61 -0.30
N GLN A 224 -6.50 -9.48 -1.32
CA GLN A 224 -6.99 -10.86 -1.23
C GLN A 224 -5.89 -11.84 -0.78
N LEU A 225 -4.66 -11.36 -0.54
CA LEU A 225 -3.59 -12.19 -0.01
C LEU A 225 -3.88 -12.61 1.46
N PRO A 226 -3.57 -13.86 1.86
CA PRO A 226 -3.96 -14.40 3.16
C PRO A 226 -3.52 -13.60 4.38
N ALA A 227 -2.34 -12.99 4.34
CA ALA A 227 -1.74 -12.22 5.43
C ALA A 227 -1.61 -10.74 5.07
N TYR A 228 -2.41 -10.24 4.12
CA TYR A 228 -2.40 -8.83 3.74
C TYR A 228 -2.72 -7.94 4.96
N PRO A 229 -1.93 -6.88 5.21
CA PRO A 229 -2.17 -5.99 6.34
C PRO A 229 -3.44 -5.16 6.10
N HIS A 230 -4.39 -5.26 7.02
CA HIS A 230 -5.54 -4.37 7.06
C HIS A 230 -5.30 -3.28 8.09
N LEU A 231 -5.68 -2.04 7.75
CA LEU A 231 -5.72 -0.94 8.72
C LEU A 231 -6.55 -1.40 9.93
N LYS A 232 -5.91 -1.40 11.10
CA LYS A 232 -6.58 -1.74 12.36
C LYS A 232 -7.47 -0.56 12.75
N ASP A 233 -8.69 -0.87 13.21
CA ASP A 233 -9.68 0.11 13.69
C ASP A 233 -9.14 0.99 14.84
#